data_AF-A0A834B3Z3-F1
#
_entry.id   AF-A0A834B3Z3-F1
#
_cell.length_a   1.000
_cell.length_b   1.000
_cell.length_c   1.000
_cell.angle_alpha   90.00
_cell.angle_beta   90.00
_cell.angle_gamma   90.00
#
_symmetry.space_group_name_H-M   'P 1'
#
loop_
_entity.id
_entity.type
_entity.pdbx_description
1 polymer ?
#
loop_
_entity_poly.entity_id
_entity_poly.type
_entity_poly.pdbx_seq_one_letter_code
_entity_poly.pdbx_strand_id
1 'polypeptide(L)'
;MASVPLTSFAVGASFSASDGVPETEKNSGESENTYILRPIFQQRFRPSVVKDCIHAVLKEELANAEYSPEEMPQLTKRLSENIKDKLKVWLLAVSGMLTLTTTLMTFS
;
A
#
# COMPACT_ATOMS: atom_id res chain seq x y z
N MET A 1 19.92 30.34 32.12
CA MET A 1 19.83 29.07 31.35
C MET A 1 19.04 28.11 32.22
N ALA A 2 17.81 27.78 31.81
CA ALA A 2 16.88 26.99 32.63
C ALA A 2 17.22 25.51 32.53
N SER A 3 17.41 24.86 33.68
CA SER A 3 17.66 23.42 33.81
C SER A 3 16.32 22.69 33.87
N VAL A 4 16.08 21.75 32.96
CA VAL A 4 14.85 20.93 32.92
C VAL A 4 15.11 19.63 33.69
N PRO A 5 14.27 19.22 34.66
CA PRO A 5 14.43 17.93 35.34
C PRO A 5 13.80 16.78 34.53
N LEU A 6 14.51 15.64 34.48
CA LEU A 6 13.99 14.35 33.98
C LEU A 6 12.98 13.79 34.99
N THR A 7 11.74 13.59 34.57
CA THR A 7 10.76 12.83 35.34
C THR A 7 10.79 11.36 34.91
N SER A 8 11.30 10.52 35.81
CA SER A 8 11.27 9.07 35.70
C SER A 8 9.92 8.56 36.20
N PHE A 9 9.23 7.72 35.43
CA PHE A 9 8.06 6.98 35.89
C PHE A 9 8.35 5.49 35.78
N ALA A 10 8.59 4.87 36.94
CA ALA A 10 8.63 3.43 37.11
C ALA A 10 7.20 2.91 37.37
N VAL A 11 6.74 1.98 36.55
CA VAL A 11 5.56 1.13 36.76
C VAL A 11 5.79 -0.11 35.89
N GLY A 12 5.64 -1.35 36.30
CA GLY A 12 5.29 -2.02 37.54
C GLY A 12 5.47 -3.52 37.25
N ALA A 13 5.87 -4.30 38.24
CA ALA A 13 6.15 -5.73 38.10
C ALA A 13 4.89 -6.60 37.94
N SER A 14 5.13 -7.83 37.45
CA SER A 14 4.30 -9.06 37.51
C SER A 14 3.44 -9.32 36.26
N PHE A 15 3.27 -10.54 35.73
CA PHE A 15 3.27 -11.87 36.35
C PHE A 15 3.47 -13.02 35.33
N SER A 16 3.93 -14.14 35.88
CA SER A 16 3.68 -15.56 35.55
C SER A 16 4.18 -16.17 34.24
N ALA A 17 5.27 -16.93 34.39
CA ALA A 17 5.52 -18.13 33.62
C ALA A 17 4.36 -19.13 33.78
N SER A 18 3.91 -19.71 32.67
CA SER A 18 3.19 -20.99 32.63
C SER A 18 3.75 -21.78 31.46
N ASP A 19 4.35 -22.91 31.81
CA ASP A 19 4.79 -24.00 30.96
C ASP A 19 3.59 -24.89 30.58
N GLY A 20 3.64 -25.58 29.42
CA GLY A 20 2.85 -26.80 29.20
C GLY A 20 1.87 -26.90 28.02
N VAL A 21 2.35 -27.50 26.91
CA VAL A 21 1.77 -28.62 26.11
C VAL A 21 0.59 -28.35 25.12
N PRO A 22 0.60 -29.00 23.91
CA PRO A 22 -0.24 -28.65 22.76
C PRO A 22 -1.48 -29.55 22.64
N GLU A 23 -2.66 -28.94 22.43
CA GLU A 23 -3.88 -29.68 22.08
C GLU A 23 -4.40 -29.23 20.72
N THR A 24 -4.34 -30.17 19.78
CA THR A 24 -5.01 -30.15 18.49
C THR A 24 -6.50 -30.29 18.73
N GLU A 25 -7.29 -29.25 18.50
CA GLU A 25 -8.75 -29.38 18.31
C GLU A 25 -9.27 -28.42 17.23
N LYS A 26 -9.51 -29.01 16.06
CA LYS A 26 -10.58 -28.75 15.09
C LYS A 26 -11.35 -27.43 15.26
N ASN A 27 -11.04 -26.44 14.41
CA ASN A 27 -12.01 -25.40 14.07
C ASN A 27 -12.65 -25.68 12.69
N SER A 28 -13.94 -25.99 12.75
CA SER A 28 -14.84 -26.21 11.62
C SER A 28 -15.61 -24.90 11.40
N GLY A 29 -15.34 -24.20 10.30
CA GLY A 29 -16.30 -23.28 9.68
C GLY A 29 -16.53 -21.93 10.37
N GLU A 30 -15.48 -21.18 10.70
CA GLU A 30 -15.61 -19.78 11.13
C GLU A 30 -15.39 -18.83 9.95
N SER A 31 -16.34 -17.91 9.75
CA SER A 31 -16.29 -16.86 8.74
C SER A 31 -14.92 -16.16 8.74
N GLU A 32 -14.19 -16.30 7.64
CA GLU A 32 -12.98 -15.56 7.36
C GLU A 32 -13.18 -14.06 7.67
N ASN A 33 -12.50 -13.58 8.73
CA ASN A 33 -12.56 -12.19 9.19
C ASN A 33 -12.34 -11.22 8.01
N THR A 34 -13.43 -10.67 7.45
CA THR A 34 -13.38 -9.85 6.22
C THR A 34 -12.89 -8.42 6.47
N TYR A 35 -12.88 -7.99 7.74
CA TYR A 35 -12.45 -6.64 8.10
C TYR A 35 -10.93 -6.54 8.18
N ILE A 36 -10.35 -5.76 7.27
CA ILE A 36 -8.92 -5.47 7.22
C ILE A 36 -8.64 -4.21 8.04
N LEU A 37 -8.19 -4.38 9.29
CA LEU A 37 -7.81 -3.27 10.19
C LEU A 37 -6.47 -2.62 9.81
N ARG A 38 -5.60 -3.38 9.12
CA ARG A 38 -4.30 -2.92 8.63
C ARG A 38 -4.17 -3.26 7.16
N PRO A 39 -3.85 -2.28 6.31
CA PRO A 39 -3.68 -2.57 4.90
C PRO A 39 -2.60 -3.62 4.64
N ILE A 40 -2.87 -4.50 3.67
CA ILE A 40 -1.97 -5.60 3.32
C ILE A 40 -0.67 -5.02 2.76
N PHE A 41 0.47 -5.49 3.26
CA PHE A 41 1.79 -4.94 2.92
C PHE A 41 2.09 -4.99 1.41
N GLN A 42 1.66 -6.06 0.73
CA GLN A 42 1.78 -6.20 -0.73
C GLN A 42 0.91 -5.19 -1.49
N GLN A 43 -0.16 -4.68 -0.87
CA GLN A 43 -1.03 -3.64 -1.42
C GLN A 43 -0.59 -2.22 -1.03
N ARG A 44 0.64 -2.05 -0.52
CA ARG A 44 1.22 -0.74 -0.25
C ARG A 44 2.06 -0.30 -1.44
N PHE A 45 1.98 0.98 -1.78
CA PHE A 45 2.87 1.56 -2.78
C PHE A 45 4.29 1.65 -2.25
N ARG A 46 5.25 1.15 -3.03
CA ARG A 46 6.67 1.35 -2.73
C ARG A 46 7.10 2.73 -3.26
N PRO A 47 7.73 3.60 -2.45
CA PRO A 47 8.12 4.94 -2.90
C PRO A 47 8.94 4.95 -4.19
N SER A 48 9.83 3.97 -4.39
CA SER A 48 10.61 3.82 -5.63
C SER A 48 9.70 3.67 -6.86
N VAL A 49 8.71 2.77 -6.79
CA VAL A 49 7.79 2.51 -7.91
C VAL A 49 6.95 3.74 -8.20
N VAL A 50 6.45 4.41 -7.16
CA VAL A 50 5.66 5.64 -7.32
C VAL A 50 6.49 6.73 -7.98
N LYS A 51 7.73 6.93 -7.50
CA LYS A 51 8.66 7.91 -8.04
C LYS A 51 8.97 7.63 -9.51
N ASP A 52 9.29 6.38 -9.84
CA ASP A 52 9.63 5.99 -11.22
C ASP A 52 8.42 6.16 -12.15
N CYS A 53 7.22 5.79 -11.70
CA CYS A 53 5.99 6.00 -12.46
C CYS A 53 5.73 7.49 -12.72
N ILE A 54 5.84 8.34 -11.70
CA ILE A 54 5.65 9.79 -11.83
C ILE A 54 6.64 10.36 -12.84
N HIS A 55 7.94 10.03 -12.69
CA HIS A 55 8.99 10.54 -13.56
C HIS A 55 8.80 10.07 -15.01
N ALA A 56 8.38 8.82 -15.23
CA ALA A 56 8.13 8.29 -16.56
C ALA A 56 6.99 9.04 -17.26
N VAL A 57 5.84 9.21 -16.59
CA VAL A 57 4.68 9.90 -17.18
C VAL A 57 4.99 11.38 -17.42
N LEU A 58 5.63 12.05 -16.45
CA LEU A 58 6.05 13.44 -16.63
C LEU A 58 6.98 13.60 -17.82
N LYS A 59 7.97 12.73 -17.96
CA LYS A 59 8.93 12.81 -19.07
C LYS A 59 8.28 12.53 -20.41
N GLU A 60 7.35 11.58 -20.48
CA GLU A 60 6.63 11.22 -21.70
C GLU A 60 5.71 12.36 -22.17
N GLU A 61 4.88 12.89 -21.27
CA GLU A 61 3.86 13.89 -21.60
C GLU A 61 4.44 15.31 -21.72
N LEU A 62 5.46 15.66 -20.92
CA LEU A 62 6.01 17.02 -20.89
C LEU A 62 7.22 17.23 -21.79
N ALA A 63 7.81 16.18 -22.40
CA ALA A 63 9.00 16.35 -23.24
C ALA A 63 8.80 17.33 -24.40
N ASN A 64 7.58 17.41 -24.94
CA ASN A 64 7.24 18.28 -26.07
C ASN A 64 6.18 19.33 -25.72
N ALA A 65 5.80 19.44 -24.45
CA ALA A 65 4.74 20.36 -24.04
C ALA A 65 5.31 21.75 -23.77
N GLU A 66 4.78 22.75 -24.46
CA GLU A 66 5.04 24.15 -24.13
C GLU A 66 4.02 24.66 -23.12
N TYR A 67 4.45 25.53 -22.21
CA TYR A 67 3.58 26.08 -21.18
C TYR A 67 2.54 27.03 -21.79
N SER A 68 1.26 26.70 -21.63
CA SER A 68 0.13 27.54 -22.03
C SER A 68 -0.87 27.64 -20.88
N PRO A 69 -1.23 28.86 -20.43
CA PRO A 69 -2.10 29.04 -19.26
C PRO A 69 -3.52 28.49 -19.46
N GLU A 70 -4.04 28.48 -20.68
CA GLU A 70 -5.33 27.86 -21.01
C GLU A 70 -5.32 26.33 -20.93
N GLU A 71 -4.23 25.69 -21.38
CA GLU A 71 -4.15 24.22 -21.53
C GLU A 71 -3.54 23.52 -20.30
N MET A 72 -2.71 24.23 -19.51
CA MET A 72 -2.04 23.64 -18.34
C MET A 72 -2.97 23.07 -17.27
N PRO A 73 -4.13 23.70 -16.94
CA PRO A 73 -5.08 23.11 -15.99
C PRO A 73 -5.60 21.74 -16.47
N GLN A 74 -5.88 21.61 -17.77
CA GLN A 74 -6.33 20.35 -18.36
C GLN A 74 -5.21 19.32 -18.41
N LEU A 75 -4.01 19.73 -18.82
CA LEU A 75 -2.85 18.86 -18.88
C LEU A 75 -2.50 18.32 -17.49
N THR A 76 -2.48 19.17 -16.47
CA THR A 76 -2.19 18.77 -15.08
C THR A 76 -3.22 17.77 -14.56
N LYS A 77 -4.50 18.00 -14.86
CA LYS A 77 -5.57 17.08 -14.48
C LYS A 77 -5.36 15.72 -15.15
N ARG A 78 -5.17 15.68 -16.47
CA ARG A 78 -4.94 14.44 -17.23
C ARG A 78 -3.73 13.68 -16.72
N LEU A 79 -2.63 14.37 -16.45
CA LEU A 79 -1.41 13.80 -15.91
C LEU A 79 -1.64 13.15 -14.53
N SER A 80 -2.37 13.83 -13.63
CA SER A 80 -2.70 13.28 -12.31
C SER A 80 -3.59 12.03 -12.39
N GLU A 81 -4.54 12.01 -13.33
CA GLU A 81 -5.42 10.87 -13.58
C GLU A 81 -4.64 9.69 -14.16
N ASN A 82 -3.77 9.94 -15.14
CA ASN A 82 -2.91 8.92 -15.76
C ASN A 82 -1.97 8.27 -14.72
N ILE A 83 -1.29 9.07 -13.90
CA ILE A 83 -0.42 8.56 -12.82
C ILE A 83 -1.22 7.67 -11.86
N LYS A 84 -2.40 8.13 -11.41
CA LYS A 84 -3.29 7.38 -10.52
C LYS A 84 -3.69 6.03 -11.13
N ASP A 85 -4.06 6.02 -12.41
CA ASP A 85 -4.54 4.80 -13.05
C ASP A 85 -3.40 3.80 -13.32
N LYS A 86 -2.21 4.27 -13.71
CA LYS A 86 -1.01 3.42 -13.78
C LYS A 86 -0.66 2.78 -12.44
N LEU A 87 -0.75 3.54 -11.34
CA LEU A 87 -0.49 3.02 -9.99
C LEU A 87 -1.54 2.00 -9.55
N LYS A 88 -2.82 2.21 -9.87
CA LYS A 88 -3.87 1.21 -9.62
C LYS A 88 -3.59 -0.08 -10.38
N VAL A 89 -3.27 0.01 -11.67
CA VAL A 89 -2.95 -1.18 -12.49
C VAL A 89 -1.77 -1.93 -11.88
N TRP A 90 -0.72 -1.21 -11.48
CA TRP A 90 0.42 -1.81 -10.78
C TRP A 90 -0.01 -2.52 -9.49
N LEU A 91 -0.86 -1.89 -8.68
CA LEU A 91 -1.38 -2.48 -7.44
C LEU A 91 -2.18 -3.76 -7.70
N LEU A 92 -3.03 -3.77 -8.72
CA LEU A 92 -3.84 -4.93 -9.11
C LEU A 92 -2.95 -6.08 -9.63
N ALA A 93 -1.90 -5.75 -10.38
CA ALA A 93 -0.91 -6.72 -10.85
C ALA A 93 -0.13 -7.35 -9.68
N VAL A 94 0.31 -6.53 -8.70
CA VAL A 94 1.03 -7.00 -7.51
C VAL A 94 0.13 -7.79 -6.56
N SER A 95 -1.17 -7.46 -6.53
CA SER A 95 -2.18 -8.22 -5.78
C SER A 95 -2.43 -9.62 -6.34
N GLY A 96 -1.81 -10.01 -7.47
CA GLY A 96 -1.97 -11.33 -8.10
C GLY A 96 -3.31 -11.54 -8.80
N MET A 97 -4.21 -10.55 -8.75
CA MET A 97 -5.58 -10.65 -9.26
C MET A 97 -5.63 -10.67 -10.80
N LEU A 98 -4.67 -10.02 -11.48
CA LEU A 98 -4.54 -10.06 -12.94
C LEU A 98 -4.05 -11.43 -13.46
N THR A 99 -3.15 -12.09 -12.74
CA THR A 99 -2.61 -13.41 -13.10
C THR A 99 -3.70 -14.49 -13.11
N LEU A 100 -4.64 -14.42 -12.16
CA LEU A 100 -5.74 -15.38 -12.06
C LEU A 100 -6.78 -15.20 -13.17
N THR A 101 -7.11 -13.95 -13.55
CA THR A 101 -8.07 -13.68 -14.63
C THR A 101 -7.51 -14.03 -16.00
N THR A 102 -6.23 -13.75 -16.29
CA THR A 102 -5.58 -14.14 -17.54
C THR A 102 -5.42 -15.66 -17.67
N THR A 103 -5.11 -16.37 -16.58
CA THR A 103 -5.03 -17.84 -16.60
C THR A 103 -6.41 -18.45 -16.86
N LEU A 104 -7.46 -17.99 -16.17
CA LEU A 104 -8.83 -18.49 -16.42
C LEU A 104 -9.31 -18.26 -17.87
N MET A 105 -8.98 -17.12 -18.47
CA MET A 105 -9.35 -16.83 -19.87
C MET A 105 -8.55 -17.64 -20.91
N THR A 106 -7.41 -18.21 -20.54
CA THR A 106 -6.56 -18.99 -21.47
C THR A 106 -6.77 -20.50 -21.38
N PHE A 107 -7.50 -20.98 -20.37
CA PHE A 107 -7.84 -22.40 -20.16
C PHE A 107 -9.31 -22.75 -20.49
N SER A 108 -10.05 -21.87 -21.19
CA SER A 108 -11.40 -22.11 -21.70
C SER A 108 -11.46 -21.98 -23.22
#